data_AF-A0A842WUA3-F1
#
_entry.id   AF-A0A842WUA3-F1
#
_cell.length_a   1.000
_cell.length_b   1.000
_cell.length_c   1.000
_cell.angle_alpha   90.00
_cell.angle_beta   90.00
_cell.angle_gamma   90.00
#
_symmetry.space_group_name_H-M   'P 1'
#
loop_
_entity.id
_entity.type
_entity.pdbx_description
1 polymer ?
#
loop_
_entity_poly.entity_id
_entity_poly.type
_entity_poly.pdbx_seq_one_letter_code
_entity_poly.pdbx_strand_id
1 'polypeptide(L)'
;MQSQQSEPENAAMEAVFLYKGILDAYEAVGTELIGPDVLEDHVLPRMVYYVKEFLPEAFSEETDSDTLSSELKKFMENFKKKVDQAFDKGSVQDLTMEDIWKLRAAIFGYESVFIEILGEAAIKNYVFMRMSDILSAYLPERMLNPTAPLKEKLEAYVDFIKEHDFVGYARVKYDKNKVTIAANRCAFARIHDSEAYRNLDVRFCPWGMIASAIVTAHQGREALLSSSLFTTTGSVSDIAIKEEK
;
A
#
# COMPACT_ATOMS: atom_id res chain seq x y z
N MET A 1 -27.80 -14.96 -16.35
CA MET A 1 -27.23 -13.98 -17.29
C MET A 1 -26.12 -13.28 -16.54
N GLN A 2 -24.85 -13.64 -16.81
CA GLN A 2 -23.71 -12.91 -16.27
C GLN A 2 -23.65 -11.57 -17.00
N SER A 3 -23.87 -10.47 -16.28
CA SER A 3 -23.62 -9.13 -16.80
C SER A 3 -22.14 -9.05 -17.15
N GLN A 4 -21.84 -8.76 -18.42
CA GLN A 4 -20.52 -8.28 -18.81
C GLN A 4 -20.29 -6.95 -18.08
N GLN A 5 -19.64 -7.01 -16.92
CA GLN A 5 -19.06 -5.84 -16.28
C GLN A 5 -18.03 -5.25 -17.25
N SER A 6 -18.00 -3.93 -17.34
CA SER A 6 -17.02 -3.25 -18.18
C SER A 6 -15.63 -3.46 -17.58
N GLU A 7 -14.64 -3.85 -18.39
CA GLU A 7 -13.24 -4.05 -17.95
C GLU A 7 -12.68 -2.89 -17.09
N PRO A 8 -13.00 -1.61 -17.34
CA PRO A 8 -12.55 -0.50 -16.50
C PRO A 8 -13.10 -0.50 -15.05
N GLU A 9 -14.32 -0.99 -14.83
CA GLU A 9 -14.92 -1.02 -13.49
C GLU A 9 -14.32 -2.11 -12.60
N ASN A 10 -14.02 -3.28 -13.20
CA ASN A 10 -13.30 -4.35 -12.51
C ASN A 10 -11.88 -3.89 -12.13
N ALA A 11 -11.24 -3.11 -12.99
CA ALA A 11 -9.89 -2.63 -12.73
C ALA A 11 -9.81 -1.68 -11.52
N ALA A 12 -10.75 -0.74 -11.41
CA ALA A 12 -10.81 0.16 -10.27
C ALA A 12 -11.12 -0.58 -8.96
N MET A 13 -11.96 -1.63 -9.01
CA MET A 13 -12.26 -2.49 -7.85
C MET A 13 -11.02 -3.18 -7.31
N GLU A 14 -10.23 -3.80 -8.19
CA GLU A 14 -9.02 -4.54 -7.81
C GLU A 14 -7.95 -3.59 -7.22
N ALA A 15 -7.89 -2.33 -7.68
CA ALA A 15 -7.03 -1.28 -7.11
C ALA A 15 -7.31 -1.01 -5.63
N VAL A 16 -8.59 -0.73 -5.37
CA VAL A 16 -9.10 -0.30 -4.09
C VAL A 16 -8.93 -1.45 -3.10
N PHE A 17 -9.12 -2.68 -3.57
CA PHE A 17 -8.91 -3.88 -2.77
C PHE A 17 -7.45 -4.07 -2.35
N LEU A 18 -6.49 -3.82 -3.25
CA LEU A 18 -5.06 -3.86 -2.90
C LEU A 18 -4.69 -2.75 -1.89
N TYR A 19 -5.26 -1.55 -2.02
CA TYR A 19 -5.02 -0.48 -1.06
C TYR A 19 -5.62 -0.77 0.32
N LYS A 20 -6.82 -1.37 0.36
CA LYS A 20 -7.40 -1.91 1.59
C LYS A 20 -6.48 -2.97 2.21
N GLY A 21 -5.94 -3.89 1.40
CA GLY A 21 -4.99 -4.89 1.86
C GLY A 21 -3.76 -4.30 2.53
N ILE A 22 -3.22 -3.18 2.00
CA ILE A 22 -2.08 -2.48 2.62
C ILE A 22 -2.48 -1.87 3.98
N LEU A 23 -3.66 -1.25 4.08
CA LEU A 23 -4.14 -0.74 5.36
C LEU A 23 -4.32 -1.86 6.37
N ASP A 24 -5.05 -2.92 6.00
CA ASP A 24 -5.33 -4.03 6.91
C ASP A 24 -4.04 -4.72 7.38
N ALA A 25 -3.03 -4.79 6.49
CA ALA A 25 -1.71 -5.29 6.84
C ALA A 25 -0.99 -4.38 7.85
N TYR A 26 -1.04 -3.05 7.68
CA TYR A 26 -0.47 -2.13 8.67
C TYR A 26 -1.17 -2.27 10.03
N GLU A 27 -2.50 -2.29 10.06
CA GLU A 27 -3.26 -2.37 11.30
C GLU A 27 -3.03 -3.68 12.06
N ALA A 28 -3.03 -4.80 11.34
CA ALA A 28 -2.77 -6.11 11.92
C ALA A 28 -1.35 -6.20 12.50
N VAL A 29 -0.34 -5.74 11.74
CA VAL A 29 1.05 -5.76 12.21
C VAL A 29 1.28 -4.77 13.36
N GLY A 30 0.65 -3.60 13.31
CA GLY A 30 0.66 -2.65 14.42
C GLY A 30 0.07 -3.25 15.68
N THR A 31 -1.05 -3.98 15.54
CA THR A 31 -1.73 -4.65 16.65
C THR A 31 -0.84 -5.74 17.25
N GLU A 32 -0.18 -6.53 16.39
CA GLU A 32 0.75 -7.59 16.78
C GLU A 32 1.97 -7.04 17.53
N LEU A 33 2.53 -5.92 17.07
CA LEU A 33 3.81 -5.39 17.57
C LEU A 33 3.71 -4.38 18.71
N ILE A 34 2.69 -3.52 18.67
CA ILE A 34 2.57 -2.36 19.57
C ILE A 34 1.45 -2.60 20.60
N GLY A 35 0.36 -3.25 20.20
CA GLY A 35 -0.74 -3.64 21.08
C GLY A 35 -2.14 -3.38 20.51
N PRO A 36 -3.21 -3.86 21.16
CA PRO A 36 -4.59 -3.80 20.65
C PRO A 36 -5.12 -2.38 20.44
N ASP A 37 -4.67 -1.42 21.25
CA ASP A 37 -5.12 -0.02 21.18
C ASP A 37 -4.21 0.86 20.31
N VAL A 38 -3.30 0.24 19.54
CA VAL A 38 -2.30 0.93 18.69
C VAL A 38 -2.92 1.99 17.78
N LEU A 39 -4.09 1.71 17.21
CA LEU A 39 -4.73 2.62 16.27
C LEU A 39 -5.19 3.90 16.95
N GLU A 40 -5.85 3.76 18.10
CA GLU A 40 -6.53 4.86 18.78
C GLU A 40 -5.55 5.67 19.63
N ASP A 41 -4.64 5.00 20.35
CA ASP A 41 -3.79 5.63 21.35
C ASP A 41 -2.45 6.10 20.77
N HIS A 42 -1.98 5.45 19.71
CA HIS A 42 -0.62 5.67 19.21
C HIS A 42 -0.56 6.17 17.78
N VAL A 43 -1.35 5.58 16.89
CA VAL A 43 -1.21 5.82 15.45
C VAL A 43 -2.03 7.00 14.97
N LEU A 44 -3.33 7.03 15.25
CA LEU A 44 -4.21 8.11 14.81
C LEU A 44 -3.74 9.50 15.28
N PRO A 45 -3.35 9.72 16.55
CA PRO A 45 -2.91 11.04 17.00
C PRO A 45 -1.67 11.55 16.26
N ARG A 46 -0.76 10.65 15.87
CA ARG A 46 0.46 10.98 15.13
C ARG A 46 0.21 11.11 13.64
N MET A 47 -0.69 10.29 13.09
CA MET A 47 -1.08 10.33 11.68
C MET A 47 -1.72 11.67 11.30
N VAL A 48 -2.40 12.36 12.23
CA VAL A 48 -3.00 13.69 11.98
C VAL A 48 -1.97 14.66 11.39
N TYR A 49 -0.74 14.67 11.92
CA TYR A 49 0.33 15.51 11.39
C TYR A 49 0.64 15.17 9.92
N TYR A 50 0.92 13.90 9.64
CA TYR A 50 1.31 13.44 8.30
C TYR A 50 0.18 13.61 7.27
N VAL A 51 -1.05 13.29 7.66
CA VAL A 51 -2.21 13.35 6.77
C VAL A 51 -2.55 14.80 6.41
N LYS A 52 -2.43 15.75 7.35
CA LYS A 52 -2.56 17.19 7.05
C LYS A 52 -1.50 17.68 6.07
N GLU A 53 -0.26 17.22 6.24
CA GLU A 53 0.85 17.55 5.33
C GLU A 53 0.67 16.95 3.94
N PHE A 54 0.02 15.79 3.84
CA PHE A 54 -0.23 15.10 2.57
C PHE A 54 -1.47 15.60 1.83
N LEU A 55 -2.50 16.06 2.56
CA LEU A 55 -3.79 16.51 2.01
C LEU A 55 -4.35 17.69 2.81
N PRO A 56 -3.73 18.87 2.75
CA PRO A 56 -4.19 20.04 3.52
C PRO A 56 -5.60 20.47 3.13
N GLU A 57 -6.03 20.23 1.89
CA GLU A 57 -7.38 20.61 1.41
C GLU A 57 -8.48 19.65 1.84
N ALA A 58 -8.13 18.47 2.35
CA ALA A 58 -9.08 17.40 2.67
C ALA A 58 -9.67 17.50 4.09
N PHE A 59 -9.16 18.43 4.91
CA PHE A 59 -9.53 18.66 6.31
C PHE A 59 -9.80 20.15 6.53
N SER A 60 -10.76 20.49 7.40
CA SER A 60 -11.05 21.91 7.68
C SER A 60 -9.87 22.58 8.38
N GLU A 61 -9.56 23.81 7.99
CA GLU A 61 -8.39 24.59 8.48
C GLU A 61 -8.42 24.86 9.99
N GLU A 62 -9.60 24.77 10.64
CA GLU A 62 -9.82 25.15 12.04
C GLU A 62 -9.96 23.97 13.03
N THR A 63 -9.66 22.73 12.62
CA THR A 63 -9.93 21.59 13.50
C THR A 63 -8.79 21.30 14.48
N ASP A 64 -9.12 21.13 15.77
CA ASP A 64 -8.18 20.62 16.78
C ASP A 64 -7.76 19.16 16.51
N SER A 65 -6.65 18.73 17.13
CA SER A 65 -6.03 17.41 16.87
C SER A 65 -6.94 16.22 17.21
N ASP A 66 -7.80 16.36 18.23
CA ASP A 66 -8.68 15.29 18.68
C ASP A 66 -9.82 15.08 17.68
N THR A 67 -10.38 16.18 17.18
CA THR A 67 -11.43 16.14 16.17
C THR A 67 -10.90 15.60 14.85
N LEU A 68 -9.66 15.94 14.45
CA LEU A 68 -9.01 15.36 13.27
C LEU A 68 -8.75 13.86 13.41
N SER A 69 -8.33 13.42 14.59
CA SER A 69 -8.16 11.99 14.88
C SER A 69 -9.49 11.25 14.75
N SER A 70 -10.59 11.85 15.23
CA SER A 70 -11.94 11.32 15.07
C SER A 70 -12.41 11.30 13.61
N GLU A 71 -12.12 12.35 12.84
CA GLU A 71 -12.43 12.43 11.41
C GLU A 71 -11.66 11.39 10.60
N LEU A 72 -10.36 11.22 10.88
CA LEU A 72 -9.53 10.22 10.24
C LEU A 72 -10.02 8.79 10.58
N LYS A 73 -10.37 8.52 11.84
CA LYS A 73 -10.97 7.25 12.25
C LYS A 73 -12.27 6.97 11.48
N LYS A 74 -13.20 7.91 11.49
CA LYS A 74 -14.48 7.80 10.75
C LYS A 74 -14.24 7.63 9.26
N PHE A 75 -13.27 8.33 8.69
CA PHE A 75 -12.91 8.18 7.29
C PHE A 75 -12.43 6.76 7.00
N MET A 76 -11.50 6.21 7.77
CA MET A 76 -10.98 4.85 7.55
C MET A 76 -12.08 3.79 7.71
N GLU A 77 -12.94 3.91 8.73
CA GLU A 77 -14.08 3.01 8.94
C GLU A 77 -15.09 3.08 7.78
N ASN A 78 -15.45 4.29 7.36
CA ASN A 78 -16.36 4.50 6.23
C ASN A 78 -15.76 4.01 4.92
N PHE A 79 -14.46 4.24 4.70
CA PHE A 79 -13.75 3.77 3.52
C PHE A 79 -13.79 2.25 3.46
N LYS A 80 -13.38 1.53 4.51
CA LYS A 80 -13.43 0.06 4.55
C LYS A 80 -14.83 -0.46 4.23
N LYS A 81 -15.84 0.11 4.87
CA LYS A 81 -17.24 -0.25 4.62
C LYS A 81 -17.65 0.00 3.17
N LYS A 82 -17.24 1.12 2.56
CA LYS A 82 -17.50 1.40 1.13
C LYS A 82 -16.79 0.38 0.23
N VAL A 83 -15.54 0.01 0.54
CA VAL A 83 -14.80 -1.01 -0.24
C VAL A 83 -15.46 -2.37 -0.14
N ASP A 84 -15.87 -2.80 1.06
CA ASP A 84 -16.57 -4.07 1.25
C ASP A 84 -17.90 -4.09 0.47
N GLN A 85 -18.66 -2.99 0.52
CA GLN A 85 -19.88 -2.84 -0.26
C GLN A 85 -19.63 -2.82 -1.77
N ALA A 86 -18.56 -2.16 -2.21
CA ALA A 86 -18.16 -2.12 -3.61
C ALA A 86 -17.79 -3.52 -4.10
N PHE A 87 -17.15 -4.33 -3.25
CA PHE A 87 -16.82 -5.72 -3.53
C PHE A 87 -18.07 -6.59 -3.66
N ASP A 88 -18.97 -6.53 -2.68
CA ASP A 88 -20.23 -7.29 -2.68
C ASP A 88 -21.11 -6.96 -3.88
N LYS A 89 -21.10 -5.70 -4.32
CA LYS A 89 -21.85 -5.23 -5.50
C LYS A 89 -21.10 -5.43 -6.82
N GLY A 90 -19.79 -5.72 -6.78
CA GLY A 90 -18.92 -5.74 -7.94
C GLY A 90 -18.79 -4.40 -8.66
N SER A 91 -18.80 -3.27 -7.94
CA SER A 91 -18.69 -1.94 -8.55
C SER A 91 -18.14 -0.89 -7.58
N VAL A 92 -17.17 -0.08 -8.05
CA VAL A 92 -16.59 1.06 -7.32
C VAL A 92 -17.41 2.35 -7.44
N GLN A 93 -18.62 2.32 -7.99
CA GLN A 93 -19.37 3.54 -8.33
C GLN A 93 -19.63 4.48 -7.12
N ASP A 94 -19.62 3.92 -5.92
CA ASP A 94 -19.79 4.65 -4.64
C ASP A 94 -18.46 5.18 -4.05
N LEU A 95 -17.32 4.95 -4.71
CA LEU A 95 -15.99 5.44 -4.31
C LEU A 95 -15.57 6.64 -5.15
N THR A 96 -15.29 7.75 -4.48
CA THR A 96 -14.84 8.98 -5.13
C THR A 96 -13.32 9.01 -5.27
N MET A 97 -12.81 9.83 -6.20
CA MET A 97 -11.37 10.10 -6.28
C MET A 97 -10.80 10.69 -5.00
N GLU A 98 -11.61 11.47 -4.27
CA GLU A 98 -11.26 12.00 -2.96
C GLU A 98 -11.07 10.88 -1.91
N ASP A 99 -11.99 9.91 -1.87
CA ASP A 99 -11.87 8.72 -1.00
C ASP A 99 -10.54 7.97 -1.28
N ILE A 100 -10.20 7.80 -2.57
CA ILE A 100 -8.95 7.15 -2.99
C ILE A 100 -7.73 7.99 -2.57
N TRP A 101 -7.77 9.32 -2.68
CA TRP A 101 -6.66 10.16 -2.24
C TRP A 101 -6.43 10.11 -0.73
N LYS A 102 -7.50 10.22 0.06
CA LYS A 102 -7.45 10.13 1.53
C LYS A 102 -6.90 8.79 2.00
N LEU A 103 -7.26 7.70 1.31
CA LEU A 103 -6.69 6.38 1.54
C LEU A 103 -5.16 6.34 1.34
N ARG A 104 -4.66 6.95 0.27
CA ARG A 104 -3.22 6.99 0.02
C ARG A 104 -2.48 7.77 1.10
N ALA A 105 -3.05 8.89 1.54
CA ALA A 105 -2.50 9.66 2.66
C ALA A 105 -2.49 8.84 3.96
N ALA A 106 -3.54 8.06 4.21
CA ALA A 106 -3.57 7.15 5.36
C ALA A 106 -2.46 6.08 5.28
N ILE A 107 -2.25 5.43 4.13
CA ILE A 107 -1.17 4.45 3.93
C ILE A 107 0.20 5.06 4.28
N PHE A 108 0.49 6.26 3.78
CA PHE A 108 1.75 6.95 4.07
C PHE A 108 1.84 7.48 5.51
N GLY A 109 0.71 7.82 6.12
CA GLY A 109 0.64 8.16 7.54
C GLY A 109 0.99 6.96 8.42
N TYR A 110 0.45 5.78 8.13
CA TYR A 110 0.82 4.53 8.83
C TYR A 110 2.32 4.26 8.71
N GLU A 111 2.86 4.31 7.49
CA GLU A 111 4.30 4.12 7.24
C GLU A 111 5.14 5.07 8.11
N SER A 112 4.80 6.36 8.09
CA SER A 112 5.56 7.40 8.80
C SER A 112 5.51 7.20 10.31
N VAL A 113 4.33 6.91 10.87
CA VAL A 113 4.18 6.68 12.30
C VAL A 113 4.85 5.38 12.75
N PHE A 114 4.82 4.32 11.93
CA PHE A 114 5.48 3.08 12.27
C PHE A 114 7.01 3.24 12.25
N ILE A 115 7.56 4.01 11.31
CA ILE A 115 8.98 4.40 11.32
C ILE A 115 9.31 5.16 12.59
N GLU A 116 8.46 6.11 13.00
CA GLU A 116 8.66 6.91 14.22
C GLU A 116 8.66 6.05 15.49
N ILE A 117 7.73 5.10 15.62
CA ILE A 117 7.56 4.26 16.82
C ILE A 117 8.58 3.11 16.88
N LEU A 118 8.75 2.38 15.77
CA LEU A 118 9.50 1.12 15.74
C LEU A 118 10.93 1.29 15.21
N GLY A 119 11.20 2.39 14.50
CA GLY A 119 12.46 2.64 13.81
C GLY A 119 12.60 1.88 12.49
N GLU A 120 13.42 2.43 11.59
CA GLU A 120 13.58 1.92 10.22
C GLU A 120 14.03 0.46 10.15
N ALA A 121 14.87 0.02 11.09
CA ALA A 121 15.39 -1.33 11.12
C ALA A 121 14.28 -2.35 11.38
N ALA A 122 13.34 -2.04 12.27
CA ALA A 122 12.19 -2.90 12.54
C ALA A 122 11.23 -2.94 11.35
N ILE A 123 11.04 -1.80 10.68
CA ILE A 123 10.20 -1.70 9.49
C ILE A 123 10.67 -2.63 8.38
N LYS A 124 11.96 -2.53 8.02
CA LYS A 124 12.58 -3.32 6.95
C LYS A 124 12.64 -4.82 7.26
N ASN A 125 12.98 -5.17 8.50
CA ASN A 125 13.29 -6.56 8.86
C ASN A 125 12.11 -7.33 9.43
N TYR A 126 11.00 -6.67 9.79
CA TYR A 126 9.89 -7.35 10.45
C TYR A 126 8.55 -6.89 9.90
N VAL A 127 8.26 -5.58 9.91
CA VAL A 127 6.93 -5.08 9.52
C VAL A 127 6.58 -5.49 8.08
N PHE A 128 7.43 -5.21 7.09
CA PHE A 128 7.09 -5.57 5.71
C PHE A 128 7.10 -7.06 5.41
N MET A 129 7.86 -7.84 6.17
CA MET A 129 7.80 -9.30 6.04
C MET A 129 6.44 -9.80 6.53
N ARG A 130 5.97 -9.33 7.68
CA ARG A 130 4.64 -9.70 8.19
C ARG A 130 3.50 -9.15 7.35
N MET A 131 3.64 -7.92 6.84
CA MET A 131 2.67 -7.35 5.89
C MET A 131 2.62 -8.16 4.59
N SER A 132 3.75 -8.70 4.11
CA SER A 132 3.80 -9.52 2.89
C SER A 132 2.91 -10.77 3.01
N ASP A 133 2.91 -11.41 4.18
CA ASP A 133 2.05 -12.58 4.46
C ASP A 133 0.57 -12.21 4.34
N ILE A 134 0.17 -11.09 4.94
CA ILE A 134 -1.21 -10.61 4.93
C ILE A 134 -1.63 -10.16 3.52
N LEU A 135 -0.78 -9.39 2.86
CA LEU A 135 -1.00 -8.87 1.51
C LEU A 135 -1.17 -9.99 0.50
N SER A 136 -0.54 -11.15 0.71
CA SER A 136 -0.69 -12.30 -0.19
C SER A 136 -2.15 -12.75 -0.34
N ALA A 137 -2.98 -12.61 0.70
CA ALA A 137 -4.41 -12.95 0.65
C ALA A 137 -5.25 -11.99 -0.21
N TYR A 138 -4.72 -10.79 -0.50
CA TYR A 138 -5.38 -9.77 -1.34
C TYR A 138 -4.94 -9.85 -2.81
N LEU A 139 -3.95 -10.69 -3.13
CA LEU A 139 -3.45 -10.81 -4.50
C LEU A 139 -4.37 -11.67 -5.37
N PRO A 140 -4.59 -11.29 -6.64
CA PRO A 140 -5.28 -12.14 -7.60
C PRO A 140 -4.62 -13.52 -7.73
N GLU A 141 -5.42 -14.58 -7.89
CA GLU A 141 -4.94 -15.97 -7.99
C GLU A 141 -3.84 -16.16 -9.04
N ARG A 142 -3.92 -15.44 -10.17
CA ARG A 142 -2.91 -15.47 -11.24
C ARG A 142 -1.50 -15.11 -10.75
N MET A 143 -1.39 -14.23 -9.76
CA MET A 143 -0.11 -13.81 -9.16
C MET A 143 0.39 -14.81 -8.10
N LEU A 144 -0.48 -15.68 -7.61
CA LEU A 144 -0.18 -16.67 -6.59
C LEU A 144 0.04 -18.08 -7.15
N ASN A 145 -0.27 -18.33 -8.43
CA ASN A 145 -0.20 -19.66 -9.05
C ASN A 145 1.12 -20.40 -8.70
N PRO A 146 1.08 -21.49 -7.92
CA PRO A 146 2.29 -22.14 -7.41
C PRO A 146 3.15 -22.77 -8.51
N THR A 147 2.60 -22.99 -9.70
CA THR A 147 3.30 -23.61 -10.83
C THR A 147 4.01 -22.61 -11.74
N ALA A 148 3.67 -21.33 -11.67
CA ALA A 148 4.28 -20.28 -12.49
C ALA A 148 5.64 -19.82 -11.91
N PRO A 149 6.70 -19.67 -12.74
CA PRO A 149 7.95 -19.05 -12.33
C PRO A 149 7.76 -17.65 -11.74
N LEU A 150 8.60 -17.27 -10.76
CA LEU A 150 8.51 -15.94 -10.11
C LEU A 150 8.50 -14.78 -11.11
N LYS A 151 9.33 -14.88 -12.15
CA LYS A 151 9.41 -13.85 -13.19
C LYS A 151 8.05 -13.63 -13.87
N GLU A 152 7.36 -14.70 -14.24
CA GLU A 152 6.04 -14.63 -14.90
C GLU A 152 4.99 -14.02 -13.97
N LYS A 153 5.01 -14.36 -12.68
CA LYS A 153 4.11 -13.75 -11.67
C LYS A 153 4.32 -12.24 -11.56
N LEU A 154 5.57 -11.79 -11.54
CA LEU A 154 5.92 -10.38 -11.44
C LEU A 154 5.61 -9.61 -12.73
N GLU A 155 5.77 -10.24 -13.89
CA GLU A 155 5.36 -9.68 -15.18
C GLU A 155 3.84 -9.54 -15.25
N ALA A 156 3.09 -10.56 -14.84
CA ALA A 156 1.63 -10.49 -14.73
C ALA A 156 1.17 -9.40 -13.74
N TYR A 157 1.89 -9.19 -12.64
CA TYR A 157 1.66 -8.10 -11.72
C TYR A 157 1.91 -6.72 -12.35
N VAL A 158 3.01 -6.56 -13.08
CA VAL A 158 3.31 -5.32 -13.80
C VAL A 158 2.25 -5.01 -14.84
N ASP A 159 1.81 -6.01 -15.60
CA ASP A 159 0.76 -5.84 -16.59
C ASP A 159 -0.57 -5.53 -15.95
N PHE A 160 -0.92 -6.19 -14.84
CA PHE A 160 -2.09 -5.85 -14.03
C PHE A 160 -2.09 -4.37 -13.63
N ILE A 161 -1.03 -3.84 -13.01
CA ILE A 161 -1.04 -2.44 -12.54
C ILE A 161 -1.05 -1.42 -13.70
N LYS A 162 -0.60 -1.81 -14.89
CA LYS A 162 -0.64 -0.98 -16.10
C LYS A 162 -2.01 -1.02 -16.77
N GLU A 163 -2.58 -2.21 -16.98
CA GLU A 163 -3.90 -2.42 -17.57
C GLU A 163 -4.99 -1.70 -16.78
N HIS A 164 -4.75 -1.50 -15.48
CA HIS A 164 -5.68 -0.87 -14.56
C HIS A 164 -5.43 0.64 -14.36
N ASP A 165 -4.56 1.24 -15.17
CA ASP A 165 -4.22 2.67 -15.14
C ASP A 165 -3.67 3.17 -13.78
N PHE A 166 -3.13 2.29 -12.94
CA PHE A 166 -2.51 2.71 -11.67
C PHE A 166 -1.19 3.42 -11.87
N VAL A 167 -0.53 3.05 -12.97
CA VAL A 167 0.75 3.57 -13.41
C VAL A 167 0.69 3.73 -14.92
N GLY A 168 1.19 4.84 -15.45
CA GLY A 168 1.32 4.99 -16.91
C GLY A 168 2.40 4.09 -17.50
N TYR A 169 3.36 3.64 -16.68
CA TYR A 169 4.35 2.64 -17.08
C TYR A 169 4.87 1.90 -15.85
N ALA A 170 5.07 0.59 -15.97
CA ALA A 170 5.83 -0.18 -15.00
C ALA A 170 6.70 -1.24 -15.67
N ARG A 171 7.77 -1.63 -14.98
CA ARG A 171 8.66 -2.73 -15.38
C ARG A 171 9.17 -3.47 -14.16
N VAL A 172 9.40 -4.76 -14.35
CA VAL A 172 10.14 -5.59 -13.41
C VAL A 172 11.49 -5.97 -14.01
N LYS A 173 12.53 -5.93 -13.19
CA LYS A 173 13.79 -6.62 -13.44
C LYS A 173 13.95 -7.69 -12.37
N TYR A 174 14.19 -8.92 -12.80
CA TYR A 174 14.48 -10.03 -11.91
C TYR A 174 15.90 -10.52 -12.17
N ASP A 175 16.69 -10.56 -11.12
CA ASP A 175 17.96 -11.26 -10.97
C ASP A 175 17.79 -12.30 -9.85
N LYS A 176 18.57 -13.39 -9.86
CA LYS A 176 18.42 -14.53 -8.93
C LYS A 176 18.20 -14.12 -7.47
N ASN A 177 18.88 -13.06 -7.03
CA ASN A 177 18.88 -12.60 -5.65
C ASN A 177 18.15 -11.27 -5.44
N LYS A 178 17.63 -10.65 -6.52
CA LYS A 178 17.07 -9.29 -6.46
C LYS A 178 15.95 -9.09 -7.46
N VAL A 179 14.84 -8.55 -6.98
CA VAL A 179 13.76 -8.01 -7.83
C VAL A 179 13.81 -6.49 -7.74
N THR A 180 13.67 -5.81 -8.86
CA THR A 180 13.47 -4.36 -8.93
C THR A 180 12.16 -4.09 -9.65
N ILE A 181 11.28 -3.34 -9.00
CA ILE A 181 10.03 -2.83 -9.60
C ILE A 181 10.17 -1.33 -9.80
N ALA A 182 9.97 -0.87 -11.03
CA ALA A 182 9.93 0.55 -11.33
C ALA A 182 8.56 0.91 -11.89
N ALA A 183 7.99 2.00 -11.37
CA ALA A 183 6.71 2.56 -11.79
C ALA A 183 6.89 4.03 -12.17
N ASN A 184 6.15 4.51 -13.18
CA ASN A 184 6.13 5.89 -13.62
C ASN A 184 4.70 6.33 -13.94
N ARG A 185 4.44 7.63 -13.84
CA ARG A 185 3.10 8.25 -13.77
C ARG A 185 2.23 7.55 -12.74
N CYS A 186 2.80 7.31 -11.57
CA CYS A 186 2.15 6.65 -10.44
C CYS A 186 1.54 7.71 -9.53
N ALA A 187 0.27 7.54 -9.15
CA ALA A 187 -0.40 8.52 -8.31
C ALA A 187 0.16 8.61 -6.87
N PHE A 188 0.86 7.57 -6.39
CA PHE A 188 1.59 7.60 -5.12
C PHE A 188 2.83 8.48 -5.17
N ALA A 189 3.43 8.67 -6.35
CA ALA A 189 4.59 9.52 -6.56
C ALA A 189 4.22 11.00 -6.69
N ARG A 190 3.09 11.43 -6.12
CA ARG A 190 2.72 12.84 -5.96
C ARG A 190 2.63 13.25 -4.48
N ILE A 191 2.50 12.28 -3.57
CA ILE A 191 2.39 12.54 -2.12
C ILE A 191 3.77 12.84 -1.50
N HIS A 192 4.85 12.49 -2.23
CA HIS A 192 6.23 12.63 -1.78
C HIS A 192 6.78 14.07 -1.83
N ASP A 193 6.05 15.01 -2.43
CA ASP A 193 6.49 16.42 -2.50
C ASP A 193 6.18 17.22 -1.21
N SER A 194 5.45 16.65 -0.25
CA SER A 194 5.14 17.26 1.06
C SER A 194 6.36 17.30 1.99
N GLU A 195 6.38 18.27 2.91
CA GLU A 195 7.51 18.47 3.83
C GLU A 195 7.69 17.29 4.80
N ALA A 196 6.60 16.78 5.36
CA ALA A 196 6.63 15.56 6.17
C ALA A 196 7.20 14.34 5.42
N TYR A 197 7.03 14.28 4.10
CA TYR A 197 7.61 13.21 3.27
C TYR A 197 9.07 13.46 2.88
N ARG A 198 9.60 14.68 2.99
CA ARG A 198 11.03 14.95 2.78
C ARG A 198 11.88 14.62 3.99
N ASN A 199 11.29 14.59 5.19
CA ASN A 199 12.01 14.47 6.45
C ASN A 199 12.25 13.04 6.97
N LEU A 200 11.81 11.98 6.29
CA LEU A 200 12.14 10.60 6.66
C LEU A 200 13.15 10.01 5.66
N ASP A 201 14.19 9.37 6.21
CA ASP A 201 15.34 8.84 5.49
C ASP A 201 15.04 7.54 4.71
N VAL A 202 13.91 6.88 5.02
CA VAL A 202 13.46 5.66 4.35
C VAL A 202 12.00 5.77 3.91
N ARG A 203 11.72 5.20 2.75
CA ARG A 203 10.42 5.26 2.06
C ARG A 203 10.08 3.95 1.41
N PHE A 204 8.81 3.61 1.32
CA PHE A 204 8.38 2.35 0.75
C PHE A 204 7.20 2.56 -0.18
N CYS A 205 7.39 2.19 -1.44
CA CYS A 205 6.32 2.30 -2.44
C CYS A 205 5.31 1.17 -2.22
N PRO A 206 3.99 1.47 -2.20
CA PRO A 206 2.92 0.47 -2.19
C PRO A 206 3.11 -0.64 -3.24
N TRP A 207 3.58 -0.29 -4.45
CA TRP A 207 3.87 -1.28 -5.48
C TRP A 207 5.07 -2.18 -5.16
N GLY A 208 6.07 -1.63 -4.46
CA GLY A 208 7.18 -2.40 -3.91
C GLY A 208 6.73 -3.36 -2.81
N MET A 209 5.81 -2.93 -1.94
CA MET A 209 5.22 -3.77 -0.89
C MET A 209 4.46 -4.96 -1.49
N ILE A 210 3.62 -4.71 -2.48
CA ILE A 210 2.83 -5.75 -3.17
C ILE A 210 3.75 -6.74 -3.90
N ALA A 211 4.77 -6.24 -4.62
CA ALA A 211 5.73 -7.12 -5.26
C ALA A 211 6.56 -7.94 -4.26
N SER A 212 6.89 -7.37 -3.09
CA SER A 212 7.53 -8.10 -1.99
C SER A 212 6.64 -9.25 -1.51
N ALA A 213 5.32 -9.02 -1.39
CA ALA A 213 4.36 -10.06 -1.06
C ALA A 213 4.33 -11.20 -2.09
N ILE A 214 4.36 -10.88 -3.39
CA ILE A 214 4.44 -11.89 -4.46
C ILE A 214 5.72 -12.73 -4.35
N VAL A 215 6.87 -12.07 -4.10
CA VAL A 215 8.16 -12.76 -3.93
C VAL A 215 8.12 -13.69 -2.71
N THR A 216 7.65 -13.20 -1.57
CA THR A 216 7.51 -13.97 -0.34
C THR A 216 6.60 -15.19 -0.53
N ALA A 217 5.42 -14.99 -1.12
CA ALA A 217 4.46 -16.06 -1.39
C ALA A 217 5.00 -17.12 -2.37
N HIS A 218 5.76 -16.72 -3.39
CA HIS A 218 6.36 -17.68 -4.33
C HIS A 218 7.49 -18.49 -3.69
N GLN A 219 8.34 -17.83 -2.90
CA GLN A 219 9.56 -18.45 -2.38
C GLN A 219 9.31 -19.22 -1.08
N GLY A 220 8.19 -18.96 -0.38
CA GLY A 220 7.93 -19.50 0.96
C GLY A 220 8.91 -18.98 2.01
N ARG A 221 9.61 -17.87 1.72
CA ARG A 221 10.65 -17.26 2.57
C ARG A 221 10.57 -15.74 2.51
N GLU A 222 11.18 -15.12 3.50
CA GLU A 222 11.21 -13.68 3.69
C GLU A 222 11.91 -12.94 2.54
N ALA A 223 11.21 -12.01 1.91
CA ALA A 223 11.78 -10.99 1.04
C ALA A 223 12.02 -9.69 1.82
N LEU A 224 13.14 -9.02 1.55
CA LEU A 224 13.45 -7.73 2.16
C LEU A 224 13.19 -6.61 1.16
N LEU A 225 12.14 -5.84 1.38
CA LEU A 225 11.91 -4.59 0.69
C LEU A 225 12.91 -3.54 1.21
N SER A 226 13.84 -3.14 0.34
CA SER A 226 14.71 -1.99 0.59
C SER A 226 13.90 -0.70 0.45
N SER A 227 14.44 0.41 0.94
CA SER A 227 13.84 1.72 0.72
C SER A 227 13.65 1.97 -0.78
N SER A 228 12.46 2.41 -1.15
CA SER A 228 12.12 2.86 -2.49
C SER A 228 12.71 4.24 -2.76
N LEU A 229 13.24 4.42 -3.97
CA LEU A 229 13.57 5.74 -4.50
C LEU A 229 12.32 6.32 -5.16
N PHE A 230 11.88 7.50 -4.71
CA PHE A 230 10.79 8.23 -5.34
C PHE A 230 11.33 9.35 -6.24
N THR A 231 10.60 9.63 -7.30
CA THR A 231 10.78 10.77 -8.21
C THR A 231 9.45 11.53 -8.28
N THR A 232 9.43 12.71 -8.90
CA THR A 232 8.22 13.53 -9.08
C THR A 232 7.07 12.85 -9.83
N THR A 233 7.34 11.74 -10.53
CA THR A 233 6.33 11.03 -11.32
C THR A 233 6.30 9.53 -11.10
N GLY A 234 7.22 8.97 -10.32
CA GLY A 234 7.39 7.52 -10.24
C GLY A 234 8.21 7.05 -9.05
N SER A 235 8.42 5.75 -8.98
CA SER A 235 9.19 5.10 -7.92
C SER A 235 9.99 3.90 -8.44
N VAL A 236 11.06 3.57 -7.73
CA VAL A 236 11.84 2.35 -7.92
C VAL A 236 11.97 1.66 -6.57
N SER A 237 11.62 0.39 -6.50
CA SER A 237 11.67 -0.43 -5.29
C SER A 237 12.55 -1.64 -5.52
N ASP A 238 13.49 -1.84 -4.62
CA ASP A 238 14.42 -2.97 -4.66
C ASP A 238 14.03 -3.99 -3.58
N ILE A 239 13.89 -5.25 -3.97
CA ILE A 239 13.50 -6.35 -3.11
C ILE A 239 14.63 -7.38 -3.15
N ALA A 240 15.30 -7.58 -2.03
CA ALA A 240 16.33 -8.60 -1.88
C ALA A 240 15.68 -9.93 -1.51
N ILE A 241 16.08 -10.99 -2.20
CA ILE A 241 15.65 -12.37 -1.91
C ILE A 241 16.70 -12.99 -1.00
N LYS A 242 16.36 -13.34 0.25
CA LYS A 242 17.31 -13.97 1.17
C LYS A 242 17.69 -15.36 0.67
N GLU A 243 18.98 -15.65 0.50
CA GLU A 243 19.48 -17.00 0.15
C GLU A 243 19.18 -18.04 1.26
N GLU A 244 19.15 -19.32 0.91
CA GLU A 244 19.07 -20.42 1.89
C GLU A 244 20.29 -20.35 2.82
N LYS A 245 20.06 -20.45 4.15
CA LYS A 245 21.12 -20.69 5.12
C LYS A 245 21.38 -22.18 5.28
#